data_AF-X1B776-F1
#
_entry.id   AF-X1B776-F1
#
_cell.length_a   1.000
_cell.length_b   1.000
_cell.length_c   1.000
_cell.angle_alpha   90.00
_cell.angle_beta   90.00
_cell.angle_gamma   90.00
#
_symmetry.space_group_name_H-M   'P 1'
#
loop_
_entity.id
_entity.type
_entity.pdbx_description
1 polymer ?
#
loop_
_entity_poly.entity_id
_entity_poly.type
_entity_poly.pdbx_seq_one_letter_code
_entity_poly.pdbx_strand_id
1 'polypeptide(L)'
;MMGISGLMTIIIDDAGSGDLLFGVVIGAYRREDQGFKYDVIDVTYFQKPKFRRKDYLAQASTIVFTLLNKLDLVANEPILICR
;
A
#
# COMPACT_ATOMS: atom_id res chain seq x y z
N MET A 1 26.33 -22.24 -9.40
CA MET A 1 25.01 -22.44 -8.76
C MET A 1 24.38 -21.06 -8.62
N MET A 2 23.50 -20.66 -9.54
CA MET A 2 22.73 -19.42 -9.40
C MET A 2 21.75 -19.63 -8.26
N GLY A 3 22.06 -19.10 -7.08
CA GLY A 3 21.07 -18.95 -6.04
C GLY A 3 19.95 -18.07 -6.60
N ILE A 4 18.70 -18.49 -6.41
CA ILE A 4 17.54 -17.67 -6.72
C ILE A 4 17.64 -16.48 -5.74
N SER A 5 18.36 -15.44 -6.14
CA SER A 5 18.29 -14.11 -5.55
C SER A 5 16.81 -13.82 -5.41
N GLY A 6 16.33 -13.56 -4.19
CA GLY A 6 14.94 -13.15 -3.98
C GLY A 6 14.59 -12.08 -5.01
N LEU A 7 13.53 -12.33 -5.79
CA LEU A 7 13.03 -11.34 -6.73
C LEU A 7 12.68 -10.10 -5.92
N MET A 8 13.47 -9.02 -6.04
CA MET A 8 12.99 -7.63 -6.20
C MET A 8 11.50 -7.40 -5.96
N THR A 9 10.92 -7.57 -4.77
CA THR A 9 9.44 -7.52 -4.65
C THR A 9 8.99 -6.62 -3.52
N ILE A 10 8.23 -5.59 -3.90
CA ILE A 10 7.44 -4.79 -2.98
C ILE A 10 6.06 -5.43 -2.82
N ILE A 11 5.68 -5.72 -1.59
CA ILE A 11 4.35 -6.22 -1.22
C ILE A 11 3.52 -5.04 -0.73
N ILE A 12 2.31 -4.90 -1.28
CA ILE A 12 1.30 -3.95 -0.84
C ILE A 12 0.16 -4.72 -0.18
N ASP A 13 -0.25 -4.28 1.00
CA ASP A 13 -1.38 -4.84 1.74
C ASP A 13 -2.15 -3.74 2.47
N ASP A 14 -3.42 -4.00 2.77
CA ASP A 14 -4.25 -3.11 3.57
C ASP A 14 -4.77 -3.77 4.85
N ALA A 15 -5.00 -2.95 5.87
CA ALA A 15 -5.57 -3.41 7.14
C ALA A 15 -6.50 -2.35 7.72
N GLY A 16 -7.61 -2.78 8.31
CA GLY A 16 -8.57 -1.88 8.96
C GLY A 16 -9.79 -1.53 8.10
N SER A 17 -10.04 -2.22 6.98
CA SER A 17 -11.32 -2.09 6.27
C SER A 17 -12.48 -2.53 7.18
N GLY A 18 -13.22 -1.55 7.71
CA GLY A 18 -14.27 -1.76 8.73
C GLY A 18 -13.88 -1.36 10.16
N ASP A 19 -12.66 -0.85 10.39
CA ASP A 19 -12.28 -0.23 11.65
C ASP A 19 -13.02 1.10 11.84
N LEU A 20 -13.62 1.28 13.02
CA LEU A 20 -14.38 2.47 13.39
C LEU A 20 -13.49 3.60 13.94
N LEU A 21 -12.23 3.30 14.26
CA LEU A 21 -11.38 4.20 15.02
C LEU A 21 -10.39 4.98 14.13
N PHE A 22 -9.63 4.32 13.27
CA PHE A 22 -8.48 4.96 12.61
C PHE A 22 -8.42 4.88 11.07
N GLY A 23 -9.42 4.26 10.41
CA GLY A 23 -9.47 4.14 8.95
C GLY A 23 -8.72 2.90 8.43
N VAL A 24 -8.13 2.98 7.23
CA VAL A 24 -7.45 1.84 6.59
C VAL A 24 -5.97 2.14 6.41
N VAL A 25 -5.11 1.35 7.04
CA VAL A 25 -3.66 1.39 6.80
C VAL A 25 -3.37 0.73 5.46
N ILE A 26 -2.51 1.34 4.65
CA ILE A 26 -1.88 0.71 3.50
C ILE A 26 -0.39 0.60 3.80
N GLY A 27 0.12 -0.63 3.78
CA GLY A 27 1.54 -0.93 3.96
C GLY A 27 2.22 -1.25 2.63
N ALA A 28 3.48 -0.84 2.51
CA ALA A 28 4.39 -1.25 1.46
C ALA A 28 5.67 -1.83 2.08
N TYR A 29 6.01 -3.06 1.73
CA TYR A 29 7.12 -3.80 2.30
C TYR A 29 8.02 -4.39 1.20
N ARG A 30 9.30 -4.02 1.20
CA ARG A 30 10.32 -4.62 0.34
C ARG A 30 11.04 -5.73 1.10
N ARG A 31 11.06 -6.94 0.54
CA ARG A 31 11.59 -8.14 1.23
C ARG A 31 13.11 -8.12 1.36
N GLU A 32 13.79 -7.51 0.40
CA GLU A 32 15.23 -7.62 0.20
C GLU A 32 16.01 -6.81 1.24
N ASP A 33 15.60 -5.57 1.48
CA ASP A 33 16.23 -4.66 2.44
C ASP A 33 15.38 -4.46 3.71
N GLN A 34 14.24 -5.15 3.82
CA GLN A 34 13.27 -5.02 4.91
C GLN A 34 12.66 -3.61 5.01
N GLY A 35 12.72 -2.82 3.94
CA GLY A 35 12.13 -1.49 3.86
C GLY A 35 10.63 -1.54 4.05
N PHE A 36 10.12 -0.79 5.03
CA PHE A 36 8.69 -0.68 5.30
C PHE A 36 8.26 0.77 5.34
N LYS A 37 7.17 1.08 4.64
CA LYS A 37 6.48 2.38 4.67
C LYS A 37 4.99 2.11 4.74
N TYR A 38 4.25 2.99 5.39
CA TYR A 38 2.80 2.93 5.42
C TYR A 38 2.20 4.32 5.41
N ASP A 39 0.92 4.38 5.05
CA ASP A 39 0.09 5.56 5.24
C ASP A 39 -1.36 5.12 5.54
N VAL A 40 -2.23 6.07 5.85
CA VAL A 40 -3.61 5.80 6.27
C VAL A 40 -4.60 6.47 5.33
N ILE A 41 -5.56 5.69 4.82
CA ILE A 41 -6.80 6.24 4.32
C ILE A 41 -7.60 6.72 5.53
N ASP A 42 -7.63 8.03 5.71
CA ASP A 42 -8.34 8.69 6.80
C ASP A 42 -9.83 8.25 6.86
N VAL A 43 -10.34 8.11 8.08
CA VAL A 43 -11.70 7.63 8.36
C VAL A 43 -12.79 8.46 7.64
N THR A 44 -12.52 9.74 7.33
CA THR A 44 -13.49 10.60 6.61
C THR A 44 -13.82 10.08 5.21
N TYR A 45 -12.92 9.31 4.56
CA TYR A 45 -13.20 8.70 3.26
C TYR A 45 -14.25 7.59 3.32
N PHE A 46 -14.49 7.03 4.51
CA PHE A 46 -15.51 6.02 4.79
C PHE A 46 -16.83 6.62 5.30
N GLN A 47 -16.94 7.95 5.32
CA GLN A 47 -18.17 8.66 5.67
C GLN A 47 -18.89 9.20 4.43
N LYS A 48 -20.21 9.45 4.54
CA LYS A 48 -20.97 10.13 3.48
C LYS A 48 -20.49 11.59 3.36
N PRO A 49 -20.39 12.16 2.14
CA PRO A 49 -20.70 11.55 0.84
C PRO A 49 -19.54 10.79 0.18
N LYS A 50 -18.32 10.89 0.73
CA LYS A 50 -17.08 10.33 0.14
C LYS A 50 -17.17 8.83 -0.09
N PHE A 51 -17.69 8.08 0.89
CA PHE A 51 -17.85 6.64 0.79
C PHE A 51 -18.79 6.23 -0.35
N ARG A 52 -19.90 6.97 -0.53
CA ARG A 52 -20.86 6.70 -1.61
C ARG A 52 -20.24 6.88 -3.00
N ARG A 53 -19.31 7.82 -3.13
CA ARG A 53 -18.54 8.05 -4.36
C ARG A 53 -17.35 7.11 -4.52
N LYS A 54 -17.03 6.32 -3.48
CA LYS A 54 -15.85 5.46 -3.41
C LYS A 54 -14.53 6.24 -3.50
N ASP A 55 -14.49 7.45 -2.95
CA ASP A 55 -13.30 8.32 -2.97
C ASP A 55 -12.07 7.64 -2.30
N TYR A 56 -12.31 6.68 -1.39
CA TYR A 56 -11.25 5.88 -0.76
C TYR A 56 -10.42 5.07 -1.77
N LEU A 57 -10.96 4.70 -2.94
CA LEU A 57 -10.20 3.98 -3.97
C LEU A 57 -9.12 4.86 -4.60
N ALA A 58 -9.46 6.10 -4.92
CA ALA A 58 -8.50 7.07 -5.45
C ALA A 58 -7.44 7.44 -4.39
N GLN A 59 -7.87 7.55 -3.12
CA GLN A 59 -6.95 7.76 -2.00
C GLN A 59 -6.01 6.58 -1.82
N ALA A 60 -6.50 5.34 -1.92
CA ALA A 60 -5.67 4.14 -1.84
C ALA A 60 -4.60 4.13 -2.93
N SER A 61 -4.96 4.40 -4.18
CA SER A 61 -3.99 4.51 -5.29
C SER A 61 -2.95 5.61 -5.03
N THR A 62 -3.39 6.78 -4.55
CA THR A 62 -2.49 7.91 -4.22
C THR A 62 -1.47 7.52 -3.16
N ILE A 63 -1.92 6.84 -2.10
CA ILE A 63 -1.04 6.33 -1.04
C ILE A 63 -0.08 5.30 -1.61
N VAL A 64 -0.54 4.30 -2.37
CA VAL A 64 0.32 3.28 -2.96
C VAL A 64 1.44 3.91 -3.79
N PHE A 65 1.14 4.84 -4.71
CA PHE A 65 2.18 5.53 -5.49
C PHE A 65 3.14 6.34 -4.61
N THR A 66 2.63 6.96 -3.55
CA THR A 66 3.47 7.69 -2.59
C THR A 66 4.41 6.76 -1.84
N LEU A 67 3.94 5.58 -1.41
CA LEU A 67 4.75 4.59 -0.70
C LEU A 67 5.81 3.98 -1.62
N LEU A 68 5.47 3.69 -2.88
CA LEU A 68 6.43 3.21 -3.88
C LEU A 68 7.54 4.23 -4.12
N ASN A 69 7.21 5.53 -4.21
CA ASN A 69 8.21 6.58 -4.31
C ASN A 69 9.09 6.67 -3.05
N LYS A 70 8.51 6.54 -1.85
CA LYS A 70 9.24 6.55 -0.56
C LYS A 70 10.15 5.32 -0.37
N LEU A 71 9.92 4.25 -1.13
CA LEU A 71 10.78 3.08 -1.18
C LEU A 71 11.80 3.16 -2.32
N ASP A 72 11.85 4.26 -3.08
CA ASP A 72 12.72 4.39 -4.25
C ASP A 72 12.51 3.24 -5.24
N LEU A 73 11.24 2.98 -5.63
CA LEU A 73 10.88 1.95 -6.62
C LEU A 73 11.79 2.03 -7.85
N VAL A 74 12.43 0.92 -8.20
CA VAL A 74 13.28 0.85 -9.39
C VAL A 74 12.54 0.27 -10.59
N ALA A 75 13.02 0.59 -11.79
CA ALA A 75 12.41 0.11 -13.03
C ALA A 75 12.37 -1.43 -13.05
N ASN A 76 11.21 -1.98 -13.44
CA ASN A 76 10.94 -3.42 -13.51
C ASN A 76 11.02 -4.16 -12.16
N GLU A 77 10.92 -3.48 -11.02
CA GLU A 77 10.73 -4.13 -9.71
C GLU A 77 9.28 -4.64 -9.58
N PRO A 78 9.05 -5.96 -9.44
CA PRO A 78 7.74 -6.51 -9.14
C PRO A 78 7.02 -5.84 -7.96
N ILE A 79 5.73 -5.55 -8.17
CA ILE A 79 4.81 -5.16 -7.11
C ILE A 79 3.77 -6.25 -6.97
N LEU A 80 3.66 -6.82 -5.76
CA LEU A 80 2.64 -7.80 -5.39
C LEU A 80 1.59 -7.10 -4.53
N ILE A 81 0.33 -7.12 -4.97
CA ILE A 81 -0.80 -6.62 -4.17
C ILE A 81 -1.51 -7.84 -3.57
N CYS A 82 -1.63 -7.87 -2.25
CA CYS A 82 -2.36 -8.91 -1.52
C CYS A 82 -3.87 -8.89 -1.89
N ARG A 83 -4.54 -10.04 -1.75
CA ARG A 83 -5.96 -10.24 -2.08
C ARG A 83 -6.79 -10.56 -0.86
#